data_AF-A0A432G4S6-F1
#
_entry.id   AF-A0A432G4S6-F1
#
_cell.length_a   1.000
_cell.length_b   1.000
_cell.length_c   1.000
_cell.angle_alpha   90.00
_cell.angle_beta   90.00
_cell.angle_gamma   90.00
#
_symmetry.space_group_name_H-M   'P 1'
#
loop_
_entity.id
_entity.type
_entity.pdbx_description
1 polymer ?
#
loop_
_entity_poly.entity_id
_entity_poly.type
_entity_poly.pdbx_seq_one_letter_code
_entity_poly.pdbx_strand_id
1 'polypeptide(L)'
;MPLVNMKQMLEHAHRNGYVVGAFDLVSLDFLEGIITAAERCQAPVILSLAESHFDYFDFDLAMPAVVAAAERADVPVAIHLDHGHSLESAVHGINRGCNGVMVDASHLAFGENVAVTREVVEMARGCGVPVEGELGYVPGVEGEDAERHPCEIAYTSVEDARTFVQETGVDFLAVSIGTVHGRMQGEPRLDIARLQAIDEALGIPLVIHGGTGLSDQQFRRLIERGVSKINYYTALADAAGNRIAGNLGSDARGYTSLVKGVREAIADEVERCIRLWGGHGRAGEVLEQSEPWLPVEHLILYNVKGLDEAGVEAMMREGRRVLSGIPGVLAVDTGRAVKADAGYRYCWRIRFCHPAVIDSYREHPDHVRFADGLFRPVAGERISIDYQLFGDRA
;
A
#
# COMPACT_ATOMS: atom_id res chain seq x y z
N MET A 1 16.46 -2.41 -4.57
CA MET A 1 15.86 -1.24 -3.90
C MET A 1 15.43 -0.29 -5.02
N PRO A 2 14.21 0.30 -4.99
CA PRO A 2 13.92 1.43 -4.11
C PRO A 2 12.45 1.44 -3.63
N LEU A 3 12.06 0.44 -2.84
CA LEU A 3 10.91 0.57 -1.95
C LEU A 3 11.33 1.44 -0.75
N VAL A 4 10.60 2.51 -0.45
CA VAL A 4 10.94 3.47 0.62
C VAL A 4 9.79 3.64 1.61
N ASN A 5 10.08 4.17 2.79
CA ASN A 5 9.06 4.51 3.77
C ASN A 5 8.05 5.54 3.20
N MET A 6 6.78 5.13 3.07
CA MET A 6 5.73 5.94 2.46
C MET A 6 5.44 7.23 3.24
N LYS A 7 5.56 7.20 4.58
CA LYS A 7 5.41 8.39 5.43
C LYS A 7 6.44 9.45 5.11
N GLN A 8 7.70 9.08 5.09
CA GLN A 8 8.77 10.02 4.78
C GLN A 8 8.67 10.53 3.34
N MET A 9 8.22 9.69 2.39
CA MET A 9 7.93 10.10 1.01
C MET A 9 6.84 11.20 0.96
N LEU A 10 5.71 11.01 1.65
CA LEU A 10 4.61 11.98 1.63
C LEU A 10 4.89 13.23 2.47
N GLU A 11 5.60 13.10 3.59
CA GLU A 11 6.07 14.25 4.35
C GLU A 11 7.08 15.08 3.53
N HIS A 12 7.94 14.43 2.72
CA HIS A 12 8.81 15.14 1.77
C HIS A 12 7.99 15.92 0.74
N ALA A 13 6.92 15.31 0.20
CA ALA A 13 6.03 15.96 -0.75
C ALA A 13 5.33 17.18 -0.16
N HIS A 14 4.79 17.04 1.06
CA HIS A 14 4.15 18.11 1.81
C HIS A 14 5.08 19.30 2.05
N ARG A 15 6.30 19.06 2.54
CA ARG A 15 7.30 20.12 2.80
C ARG A 15 7.76 20.85 1.55
N ASN A 16 7.77 20.18 0.40
CA ASN A 16 8.30 20.70 -0.86
C ASN A 16 7.21 21.16 -1.84
N GLY A 17 5.94 21.11 -1.45
CA GLY A 17 4.82 21.64 -2.23
C GLY A 17 4.59 20.91 -3.56
N TYR A 18 4.58 19.58 -3.54
CA TYR A 18 4.22 18.74 -4.69
C TYR A 18 3.38 17.55 -4.26
N VAL A 19 2.81 16.83 -5.24
CA VAL A 19 2.01 15.63 -5.01
C VAL A 19 2.72 14.38 -5.52
N VAL A 20 2.69 13.32 -4.73
CA VAL A 20 3.00 11.96 -5.18
C VAL A 20 1.71 11.32 -5.72
N GLY A 21 1.77 10.83 -6.95
CA GLY A 21 0.64 10.11 -7.53
C GLY A 21 0.50 8.71 -6.94
N ALA A 22 -0.70 8.38 -6.47
CA ALA A 22 -1.12 7.03 -6.16
C ALA A 22 -1.98 6.52 -7.32
N PHE A 23 -1.39 5.65 -8.13
CA PHE A 23 -2.01 5.16 -9.36
C PHE A 23 -2.47 3.73 -9.14
N ASP A 24 -3.77 3.50 -9.27
CA ASP A 24 -4.31 2.15 -9.15
C ASP A 24 -3.94 1.29 -10.33
N LEU A 25 -3.57 0.05 -10.04
CA LEU A 25 -3.24 -0.95 -11.04
C LEU A 25 -4.19 -2.14 -10.95
N VAL A 26 -4.56 -2.65 -12.12
CA VAL A 26 -5.43 -3.83 -12.28
C VAL A 26 -4.80 -4.91 -13.16
N SER A 27 -3.59 -4.67 -13.70
CA SER A 27 -2.87 -5.61 -14.55
C SER A 27 -1.37 -5.29 -14.63
N LEU A 28 -0.59 -6.18 -15.25
CA LEU A 28 0.84 -5.95 -15.51
C LEU A 28 1.09 -4.76 -16.47
N ASP A 29 0.18 -4.48 -17.41
CA ASP A 29 0.33 -3.30 -18.28
C ASP A 29 0.25 -1.99 -17.48
N PHE A 30 -0.61 -1.94 -16.44
CA PHE A 30 -0.68 -0.80 -15.52
C PHE A 30 0.59 -0.71 -14.68
N LEU A 31 0.99 -1.82 -14.05
CA LEU A 31 2.20 -1.87 -13.22
C LEU A 31 3.44 -1.39 -13.99
N GLU A 32 3.68 -1.94 -15.19
CA GLU A 32 4.82 -1.53 -16.00
C GLU A 32 4.70 -0.10 -16.52
N GLY A 33 3.48 0.36 -16.87
CA GLY A 33 3.23 1.71 -17.35
C GLY A 33 3.53 2.77 -16.28
N ILE A 34 3.05 2.54 -15.05
CA ILE A 34 3.26 3.42 -13.90
C ILE A 34 4.76 3.51 -13.56
N ILE A 35 5.45 2.37 -13.43
CA ILE A 35 6.89 2.35 -13.15
C ILE A 35 7.69 3.03 -14.26
N THR A 36 7.40 2.71 -15.53
CA THR A 36 8.08 3.32 -16.69
C THR A 36 7.96 4.84 -16.66
N ALA A 37 6.77 5.38 -16.39
CA ALA A 37 6.54 6.81 -16.33
C ALA A 37 7.27 7.48 -15.15
N ALA A 38 7.24 6.85 -13.97
CA ALA A 38 7.93 7.32 -12.79
C ALA A 38 9.46 7.38 -13.01
N GLU A 39 10.03 6.36 -13.65
CA GLU A 39 11.45 6.31 -14.01
C GLU A 39 11.82 7.36 -15.06
N ARG A 40 11.02 7.52 -16.13
CA ARG A 40 11.20 8.59 -17.13
C ARG A 40 11.19 9.99 -16.50
N CYS A 41 10.35 10.17 -15.49
CA CYS A 41 10.21 11.44 -14.78
C CYS A 41 11.20 11.63 -13.63
N GLN A 42 11.96 10.59 -13.25
CA GLN A 42 12.77 10.57 -12.03
C GLN A 42 11.96 11.04 -10.83
N ALA A 43 10.80 10.42 -10.61
CA ALA A 43 9.78 10.85 -9.64
C ALA A 43 9.42 9.76 -8.63
N PRO A 44 9.09 10.13 -7.37
CA PRO A 44 8.45 9.20 -6.44
C PRO A 44 7.06 8.79 -6.94
N VAL A 45 6.66 7.55 -6.66
CA VAL A 45 5.35 7.03 -7.06
C VAL A 45 4.79 6.05 -6.02
N ILE A 46 3.46 6.00 -5.90
CA ILE A 46 2.74 5.02 -5.11
C ILE A 46 2.03 4.06 -6.07
N LEU A 47 2.33 2.77 -5.96
CA LEU A 47 1.57 1.69 -6.60
C LEU A 47 0.36 1.40 -5.70
N SER A 48 -0.82 1.79 -6.16
CA SER A 48 -2.06 1.66 -5.38
C SER A 48 -2.85 0.42 -5.82
N LEU A 49 -3.44 -0.28 -4.85
CA LEU A 49 -4.31 -1.44 -5.09
C LEU A 49 -5.60 -1.27 -4.28
N ALA A 50 -6.66 -0.85 -4.95
CA ALA A 50 -7.98 -0.73 -4.34
C ALA A 50 -8.64 -2.10 -4.11
N GLU A 51 -9.17 -2.31 -2.91
CA GLU A 51 -9.88 -3.56 -2.56
C GLU A 51 -11.11 -3.79 -3.46
N SER A 52 -11.76 -2.71 -3.93
CA SER A 52 -12.86 -2.79 -4.90
C SER A 52 -12.47 -3.42 -6.24
N HIS A 53 -11.18 -3.40 -6.60
CA HIS A 53 -10.68 -3.95 -7.85
C HIS A 53 -10.30 -5.44 -7.77
N PHE A 54 -10.39 -6.08 -6.60
CA PHE A 54 -10.00 -7.48 -6.42
C PHE A 54 -10.94 -8.46 -7.15
N ASP A 55 -12.10 -7.99 -7.61
CA ASP A 55 -12.97 -8.73 -8.53
C ASP A 55 -12.37 -8.86 -9.95
N TYR A 56 -11.44 -7.98 -10.33
CA TYR A 56 -10.80 -7.96 -11.66
C TYR A 56 -9.51 -8.77 -11.73
N PHE A 57 -8.80 -8.92 -10.61
CA PHE A 57 -7.54 -9.66 -10.53
C PHE A 57 -7.38 -10.34 -9.16
N ASP A 58 -6.65 -11.46 -9.15
CA ASP A 58 -6.26 -12.11 -7.90
C ASP A 58 -5.15 -11.28 -7.22
N PHE A 59 -5.49 -10.62 -6.12
CA PHE A 59 -4.56 -9.78 -5.34
C PHE A 59 -3.32 -10.55 -4.88
N ASP A 60 -3.51 -11.77 -4.37
CA ASP A 60 -2.41 -12.61 -3.88
C ASP A 60 -1.47 -13.04 -5.01
N LEU A 61 -1.99 -13.21 -6.22
CA LEU A 61 -1.20 -13.51 -7.41
C LEU A 61 -0.47 -12.28 -7.95
N ALA A 62 -1.08 -11.08 -7.85
CA ALA A 62 -0.52 -9.84 -8.37
C ALA A 62 0.60 -9.27 -7.48
N MET A 63 0.44 -9.33 -6.15
CA MET A 63 1.34 -8.68 -5.19
C MET A 63 2.81 -9.09 -5.32
N PRO A 64 3.19 -10.36 -5.57
CA PRO A 64 4.59 -10.71 -5.82
C PRO A 64 5.21 -9.95 -7.00
N ALA A 65 4.44 -9.67 -8.07
CA ALA A 65 4.91 -8.88 -9.20
C ALA A 65 5.04 -7.39 -8.84
N VAL A 66 4.08 -6.85 -8.07
CA VAL A 66 4.10 -5.46 -7.57
C VAL A 66 5.33 -5.22 -6.70
N VAL A 67 5.56 -6.08 -5.69
CA VAL A 67 6.73 -6.00 -4.80
C VAL A 67 8.02 -6.11 -5.60
N ALA A 68 8.12 -7.08 -6.52
CA ALA A 68 9.31 -7.24 -7.35
C ALA A 68 9.57 -6.03 -8.26
N ALA A 69 8.53 -5.39 -8.81
CA ALA A 69 8.67 -4.18 -9.61
C ALA A 69 9.11 -2.98 -8.76
N ALA A 70 8.51 -2.80 -7.58
CA ALA A 70 8.89 -1.74 -6.65
C ALA A 70 10.33 -1.91 -6.14
N GLU A 71 10.78 -3.13 -5.85
CA GLU A 71 12.16 -3.40 -5.42
C GLU A 71 13.19 -3.18 -6.54
N ARG A 72 12.78 -3.29 -7.82
CA ARG A 72 13.64 -3.19 -9.01
C ARG A 72 13.70 -1.81 -9.66
N ALA A 73 12.78 -0.91 -9.31
CA ALA A 73 12.70 0.41 -9.94
C ALA A 73 14.00 1.21 -9.76
N ASP A 74 14.18 2.29 -10.52
CA ASP A 74 15.29 3.24 -10.29
C ASP A 74 14.87 4.48 -9.48
N VAL A 75 13.60 4.54 -9.07
CA VAL A 75 12.97 5.69 -8.38
C VAL A 75 12.25 5.26 -7.10
N PRO A 76 12.07 6.13 -6.10
CA PRO A 76 11.40 5.76 -4.86
C PRO A 76 9.94 5.35 -5.09
N VAL A 77 9.61 4.13 -4.68
CA VAL A 77 8.28 3.53 -4.79
C VAL A 77 7.74 3.23 -3.39
N ALA A 78 6.43 3.36 -3.23
CA ALA A 78 5.65 2.80 -2.13
C ALA A 78 4.51 1.94 -2.69
N ILE A 79 3.99 1.01 -1.89
CA ILE A 79 2.87 0.14 -2.24
C ILE A 79 1.76 0.36 -1.22
N HIS A 80 0.57 0.71 -1.69
CA HIS A 80 -0.54 1.13 -0.86
C HIS A 80 -1.76 0.24 -1.09
N LEU A 81 -2.37 -0.24 0.00
CA LEU A 81 -3.73 -0.80 -0.04
C LEU A 81 -4.73 0.35 0.00
N ASP A 82 -5.54 0.50 -1.04
CA ASP A 82 -6.55 1.55 -1.15
C ASP A 82 -7.93 1.06 -0.71
N HIS A 83 -8.71 1.95 -0.08
CA HIS A 83 -10.07 1.69 0.41
C HIS A 83 -10.26 0.36 1.17
N GLY A 84 -9.33 0.01 2.06
CA GLY A 84 -9.44 -1.19 2.90
C GLY A 84 -10.70 -1.16 3.77
N HIS A 85 -11.52 -2.19 3.71
CA HIS A 85 -12.82 -2.21 4.40
C HIS A 85 -12.75 -2.63 5.87
N SER A 86 -11.63 -3.23 6.31
CA SER A 86 -11.53 -3.87 7.62
C SER A 86 -10.10 -3.95 8.13
N LEU A 87 -9.95 -4.28 9.42
CA LEU A 87 -8.66 -4.63 10.00
C LEU A 87 -8.04 -5.83 9.28
N GLU A 88 -8.85 -6.83 8.94
CA GLU A 88 -8.39 -8.01 8.19
C GLU A 88 -7.84 -7.64 6.82
N SER A 89 -8.48 -6.71 6.11
CA SER A 89 -8.00 -6.19 4.82
C SER A 89 -6.64 -5.51 4.98
N ALA A 90 -6.49 -4.66 6.01
CA ALA A 90 -5.21 -4.00 6.30
C ALA A 90 -4.10 -5.01 6.64
N VAL A 91 -4.38 -6.00 7.49
CA VAL A 91 -3.43 -7.08 7.81
C VAL A 91 -3.05 -7.87 6.55
N HIS A 92 -4.04 -8.18 5.71
CA HIS A 92 -3.81 -8.89 4.45
C HIS A 92 -2.88 -8.11 3.51
N GLY A 93 -3.15 -6.82 3.29
CA GLY A 93 -2.29 -5.96 2.48
C GLY A 93 -0.86 -5.86 3.00
N ILE A 94 -0.69 -5.64 4.32
CA ILE A 94 0.63 -5.59 4.96
C ILE A 94 1.38 -6.92 4.78
N ASN A 95 0.72 -8.05 5.00
CA ASN A 95 1.32 -9.38 4.86
C ASN A 95 1.63 -9.74 3.39
N ARG A 96 1.11 -8.99 2.42
CA ARG A 96 1.47 -9.10 1.00
C ARG A 96 2.50 -8.09 0.53
N GLY A 97 2.93 -7.17 1.39
CA GLY A 97 4.03 -6.24 1.12
C GLY A 97 3.59 -4.80 0.90
N CYS A 98 2.33 -4.44 1.14
CA CYS A 98 1.95 -3.03 1.23
C CYS A 98 2.71 -2.38 2.38
N ASN A 99 3.31 -1.22 2.11
CA ASN A 99 4.00 -0.40 3.10
C ASN A 99 3.33 0.97 3.31
N GLY A 100 2.06 1.05 2.94
CA GLY A 100 1.05 1.95 3.47
C GLY A 100 -0.32 1.29 3.32
N VAL A 101 -1.27 1.63 4.17
CA VAL A 101 -2.64 1.13 4.07
C VAL A 101 -3.64 2.25 4.32
N MET A 102 -4.77 2.18 3.64
CA MET A 102 -5.94 2.98 3.94
C MET A 102 -7.01 2.11 4.58
N VAL A 103 -7.70 2.65 5.58
CA VAL A 103 -8.97 2.11 6.04
C VAL A 103 -10.08 3.11 5.73
N ASP A 104 -11.07 2.67 4.95
CA ASP A 104 -12.21 3.48 4.58
C ASP A 104 -13.44 3.08 5.41
N ALA A 105 -13.56 3.73 6.57
CA ALA A 105 -14.72 3.70 7.44
C ALA A 105 -15.57 4.98 7.32
N SER A 106 -15.41 5.73 6.23
CA SER A 106 -16.07 7.04 6.00
C SER A 106 -17.60 6.97 6.00
N HIS A 107 -18.15 5.81 5.64
CA HIS A 107 -19.59 5.55 5.60
C HIS A 107 -20.23 5.35 6.99
N LEU A 108 -19.41 5.15 8.04
CA LEU A 108 -19.85 4.97 9.42
C LEU A 108 -20.06 6.32 10.12
N ALA A 109 -20.73 6.29 11.28
CA ALA A 109 -20.80 7.47 12.13
C ALA A 109 -19.39 7.87 12.62
N PHE A 110 -19.15 9.18 12.82
CA PHE A 110 -17.83 9.71 13.17
C PHE A 110 -17.10 8.92 14.26
N GLY A 111 -17.77 8.65 15.39
CA GLY A 111 -17.15 7.92 16.51
C GLY A 111 -16.82 6.46 16.18
N GLU A 112 -17.59 5.82 15.31
CA GLU A 112 -17.31 4.46 14.83
C GLU A 112 -16.14 4.46 13.83
N ASN A 113 -16.09 5.45 12.92
CA ASN A 113 -14.95 5.64 12.02
C ASN A 113 -13.65 5.86 12.81
N VAL A 114 -13.67 6.72 13.84
CA VAL A 114 -12.52 6.91 14.74
C VAL A 114 -12.11 5.59 15.40
N ALA A 115 -13.07 4.81 15.91
CA ALA A 115 -12.77 3.55 16.60
C ALA A 115 -12.11 2.54 15.67
N VAL A 116 -12.67 2.31 14.47
CA VAL A 116 -12.14 1.38 13.46
C VAL A 116 -10.77 1.84 12.97
N THR A 117 -10.64 3.13 12.63
CA THR A 117 -9.38 3.69 12.13
C THR A 117 -8.29 3.60 13.18
N ARG A 118 -8.58 3.89 14.46
CA ARG A 118 -7.61 3.76 15.55
C ARG A 118 -7.13 2.31 15.71
N GLU A 119 -8.02 1.33 15.60
CA GLU A 119 -7.64 -0.09 15.69
C GLU A 119 -6.64 -0.48 14.58
N VAL A 120 -6.88 -0.02 13.35
CA VAL A 120 -5.94 -0.21 12.23
C VAL A 120 -4.62 0.51 12.48
N VAL A 121 -4.65 1.77 12.97
CA VAL A 121 -3.43 2.54 13.30
C VAL A 121 -2.61 1.82 14.38
N GLU A 122 -3.23 1.31 15.44
CA GLU A 122 -2.55 0.61 16.52
C GLU A 122 -1.85 -0.66 16.00
N MET A 123 -2.53 -1.44 15.16
CA MET A 123 -1.96 -2.63 14.52
C MET A 123 -0.82 -2.27 13.55
N ALA A 124 -1.05 -1.32 12.64
CA ALA A 124 -0.11 -0.95 11.59
C ALA A 124 1.16 -0.30 12.16
N ARG A 125 1.04 0.43 13.28
CA ARG A 125 2.18 0.95 14.05
C ARG A 125 3.11 -0.17 14.52
N GLY A 126 2.56 -1.31 14.94
CA GLY A 126 3.32 -2.52 15.27
C GLY A 126 4.06 -3.13 14.07
N CYS A 127 3.68 -2.73 12.85
CA CYS A 127 4.35 -3.12 11.61
C CYS A 127 5.25 -2.03 11.03
N GLY A 128 5.26 -0.82 11.62
CA GLY A 128 5.93 0.36 11.05
C GLY A 128 5.27 0.90 9.78
N VAL A 129 4.03 0.47 9.48
CA VAL A 129 3.29 0.84 8.27
C VAL A 129 2.43 2.07 8.57
N PRO A 130 2.53 3.16 7.78
CA PRO A 130 1.68 4.32 7.95
C PRO A 130 0.24 4.05 7.49
N VAL A 131 -0.70 4.78 8.10
CA VAL A 131 -2.13 4.64 7.83
C VAL A 131 -2.72 5.93 7.29
N GLU A 132 -3.43 5.81 6.18
CA GLU A 132 -4.35 6.82 5.67
C GLU A 132 -5.77 6.56 6.23
N GLY A 133 -6.39 7.60 6.78
CA GLY A 133 -7.81 7.58 7.12
C GLY A 133 -8.61 8.49 6.19
N GLU A 134 -9.92 8.23 6.09
CA GLU A 134 -10.86 9.08 5.35
C GLU A 134 -11.88 9.73 6.25
N LEU A 135 -12.08 11.04 6.05
CA LEU A 135 -13.09 11.80 6.76
C LEU A 135 -13.90 12.69 5.79
N GLY A 136 -15.22 12.69 6.00
CA GLY A 136 -16.16 13.10 4.97
C GLY A 136 -16.50 11.90 4.08
N TYR A 137 -17.33 12.11 3.08
CA TYR A 137 -17.69 11.04 2.15
C TYR A 137 -17.42 11.53 0.73
N VAL A 138 -16.56 10.81 0.01
CA VAL A 138 -16.35 10.97 -1.42
C VAL A 138 -17.32 10.02 -2.13
N PRO A 139 -18.36 10.51 -2.82
CA PRO A 139 -19.33 9.63 -3.45
C PRO A 139 -18.70 8.84 -4.61
N GLY A 140 -19.18 7.60 -4.77
CA GLY A 140 -18.78 6.69 -5.82
C GLY A 140 -17.76 5.64 -5.35
N VAL A 141 -17.51 4.64 -6.20
CA VAL A 141 -16.53 3.59 -5.98
C VAL A 141 -15.40 3.79 -6.97
N GLU A 142 -14.14 3.57 -6.57
CA GLU A 142 -13.05 3.45 -7.53
C GLU A 142 -13.35 2.28 -8.48
N GLY A 143 -13.53 2.57 -9.77
CA GLY A 143 -13.97 1.58 -10.74
C GLY A 143 -14.93 2.08 -11.80
N GLU A 144 -15.46 1.15 -12.59
CA GLU A 144 -16.54 1.38 -13.55
C GLU A 144 -17.93 1.45 -12.88
N ASP A 145 -18.03 1.04 -11.61
CA ASP A 145 -19.27 0.92 -10.83
C ASP A 145 -19.46 2.07 -9.81
N ALA A 146 -19.21 3.32 -10.23
CA ALA A 146 -19.37 4.51 -9.40
C ALA A 146 -20.81 4.74 -8.84
N GLU A 147 -21.78 3.91 -9.23
CA GLU A 147 -23.19 3.99 -8.81
C GLU A 147 -23.51 3.23 -7.50
N ARG A 148 -22.56 2.48 -6.91
CA ARG A 148 -22.87 1.54 -5.81
C ARG A 148 -23.01 2.12 -4.40
N HIS A 149 -22.71 3.40 -4.16
CA HIS A 149 -22.91 4.02 -2.84
C HIS A 149 -23.63 5.39 -2.91
N PRO A 150 -24.95 5.43 -2.69
CA PRO A 150 -25.78 6.63 -2.81
C PRO A 150 -25.80 7.49 -1.53
N CYS A 151 -24.70 7.59 -0.78
CA CYS A 151 -24.64 8.52 0.34
C CYS A 151 -24.49 9.97 -0.16
N GLU A 152 -25.11 10.92 0.54
CA GLU A 152 -24.96 12.34 0.22
C GLU A 152 -23.53 12.82 0.51
N ILE A 153 -23.01 13.73 -0.33
CA ILE A 153 -21.67 14.31 -0.16
C ILE A 153 -21.56 14.96 1.22
N ALA A 154 -20.65 14.44 2.05
CA ALA A 154 -20.33 15.01 3.35
C ALA A 154 -18.95 15.67 3.30
N TYR A 155 -18.91 17.01 3.33
CA TYR A 155 -17.67 17.77 3.35
C TYR A 155 -16.96 17.64 4.70
N THR A 156 -15.64 17.49 4.67
CA THR A 156 -14.81 17.42 5.88
C THR A 156 -14.79 18.76 6.61
N SER A 157 -15.18 18.82 7.88
CA SER A 157 -15.02 20.04 8.69
C SER A 157 -13.61 20.09 9.32
N VAL A 158 -13.11 21.30 9.60
CA VAL A 158 -11.79 21.49 10.24
C VAL A 158 -11.76 20.92 11.65
N GLU A 159 -12.86 21.04 12.39
CA GLU A 159 -12.98 20.54 13.77
C GLU A 159 -13.02 19.01 13.81
N ASP A 160 -13.79 18.39 12.92
CA ASP A 160 -13.83 16.93 12.80
C ASP A 160 -12.45 16.40 12.36
N ALA A 161 -11.79 17.05 11.40
CA ALA A 161 -10.47 16.65 10.95
C ALA A 161 -9.42 16.69 12.08
N ARG A 162 -9.41 17.76 12.88
CA ARG A 162 -8.54 17.88 14.07
C ARG A 162 -8.80 16.75 15.06
N THR A 163 -10.08 16.53 15.39
CA THR A 163 -10.49 15.51 16.36
C THR A 163 -10.13 14.11 15.85
N PHE A 164 -10.41 13.83 14.59
CA PHE A 164 -10.13 12.55 13.95
C PHE A 164 -8.64 12.22 13.98
N VAL A 165 -7.77 13.13 13.52
CA VAL A 165 -6.32 12.91 13.54
C VAL A 165 -5.81 12.74 14.97
N GLN A 166 -6.30 13.55 15.92
CA GLN A 166 -5.89 13.46 17.32
C GLN A 166 -6.30 12.13 17.97
N GLU A 167 -7.50 11.62 17.70
CA GLU A 167 -8.02 10.41 18.33
C GLU A 167 -7.56 9.11 17.66
N THR A 168 -7.29 9.15 16.35
CA THR A 168 -6.84 7.98 15.58
C THR A 168 -5.32 7.87 15.50
N GLY A 169 -4.63 9.01 15.34
CA GLY A 169 -3.20 9.05 15.07
C GLY A 169 -2.81 8.63 13.65
N VAL A 170 -3.70 8.79 12.66
CA VAL A 170 -3.37 8.58 11.23
C VAL A 170 -2.19 9.44 10.77
N ASP A 171 -1.47 8.95 9.77
CA ASP A 171 -0.29 9.64 9.20
C ASP A 171 -0.69 10.61 8.08
N PHE A 172 -1.75 10.27 7.33
CA PHE A 172 -2.31 11.11 6.26
C PHE A 172 -3.85 11.09 6.35
N LEU A 173 -4.48 12.14 5.82
CA LEU A 173 -5.93 12.27 5.86
C LEU A 173 -6.50 12.54 4.45
N ALA A 174 -7.34 11.62 3.98
CA ALA A 174 -8.22 11.84 2.85
C ALA A 174 -9.39 12.76 3.26
N VAL A 175 -9.61 13.81 2.47
CA VAL A 175 -10.61 14.84 2.75
C VAL A 175 -11.60 15.01 1.60
N SER A 176 -12.88 15.10 1.94
CA SER A 176 -13.95 15.42 1.01
C SER A 176 -14.14 16.94 0.92
N ILE A 177 -13.69 17.50 -0.21
CA ILE A 177 -13.81 18.92 -0.54
C ILE A 177 -14.63 19.16 -1.82
N GLY A 178 -15.41 18.17 -2.24
CA GLY A 178 -16.26 18.22 -3.44
C GLY A 178 -15.71 17.45 -4.64
N THR A 179 -14.74 16.54 -4.44
CA THR A 179 -14.37 15.52 -5.43
C THR A 179 -15.33 14.32 -5.35
N VAL A 180 -15.30 13.47 -6.39
CA VAL A 180 -16.18 12.30 -6.59
C VAL A 180 -15.34 11.21 -7.27
N HIS A 181 -15.56 9.94 -6.93
CA HIS A 181 -14.95 8.82 -7.66
C HIS A 181 -15.59 8.62 -9.04
N GLY A 182 -14.76 8.32 -10.04
CA GLY A 182 -15.22 8.03 -11.40
C GLY A 182 -15.51 9.28 -12.24
N ARG A 183 -16.42 9.13 -13.22
CA ARG A 183 -16.72 10.17 -14.21
C ARG A 183 -17.69 11.22 -13.63
N MET A 184 -17.19 12.41 -13.36
CA MET A 184 -18.01 13.53 -12.90
C MET A 184 -18.90 14.11 -14.01
N GLN A 185 -20.17 14.38 -13.71
CA GLN A 185 -21.05 15.18 -14.56
C GLN A 185 -20.94 16.67 -14.19
N GLY A 186 -20.36 17.48 -15.07
CA GLY A 186 -20.19 18.92 -14.88
C GLY A 186 -18.84 19.32 -14.26
N GLU A 187 -18.63 20.63 -14.04
CA GLU A 187 -17.39 21.15 -13.46
C GLU A 187 -17.44 21.08 -11.93
N PRO A 188 -16.52 20.34 -11.28
CA PRO A 188 -16.54 20.17 -9.82
C PRO A 188 -16.23 21.48 -9.11
N ARG A 189 -17.03 21.80 -8.09
CA ARG A 189 -16.83 22.99 -7.26
C ARG A 189 -16.06 22.59 -6.00
N LEU A 190 -14.74 22.67 -6.09
CA LEU A 190 -13.84 22.37 -4.98
C LEU A 190 -13.86 23.49 -3.93
N ASP A 191 -14.03 23.12 -2.66
CA ASP A 191 -13.92 24.04 -1.52
C ASP A 191 -12.45 24.23 -1.10
N ILE A 192 -11.73 25.05 -1.88
CA ILE A 192 -10.31 25.32 -1.66
C ILE A 192 -10.05 26.05 -0.33
N ALA A 193 -11.01 26.87 0.13
CA ALA A 193 -10.88 27.58 1.39
C ALA A 193 -10.92 26.61 2.59
N ARG A 194 -11.81 25.62 2.53
CA ARG A 194 -11.84 24.52 3.49
C ARG A 194 -10.57 23.70 3.49
N LEU A 195 -10.07 23.32 2.31
CA LEU A 195 -8.81 22.58 2.18
C LEU A 195 -7.65 23.33 2.86
N GLN A 196 -7.51 24.63 2.57
CA GLN A 196 -6.50 25.47 3.20
C GLN A 196 -6.63 25.49 4.74
N ALA A 197 -7.84 25.65 5.25
CA ALA A 197 -8.09 25.70 6.68
C ALA A 197 -7.81 24.35 7.37
N ILE A 198 -7.98 23.22 6.67
CA ILE A 198 -7.62 21.88 7.16
C ILE A 198 -6.10 21.71 7.19
N ASP A 199 -5.39 22.07 6.12
CA ASP A 199 -3.92 21.99 6.06
C ASP A 199 -3.26 22.82 7.17
N GLU A 200 -3.67 24.09 7.32
CA GLU A 200 -3.19 24.98 8.39
C GLU A 200 -3.50 24.43 9.79
N ALA A 201 -4.56 23.64 9.93
CA ALA A 201 -4.99 23.09 11.20
C ALA A 201 -4.24 21.82 11.63
N LEU A 202 -3.88 20.98 10.66
CA LEU A 202 -3.32 19.65 10.91
C LEU A 202 -1.80 19.60 10.72
N GLY A 203 -1.28 20.24 9.67
CA GLY A 203 0.13 20.17 9.31
C GLY A 203 0.63 18.76 8.93
N ILE A 204 -0.26 17.87 8.51
CA ILE A 204 0.07 16.53 7.97
C ILE A 204 -0.29 16.47 6.47
N PRO A 205 0.29 15.54 5.70
CA PRO A 205 -0.05 15.37 4.29
C PRO A 205 -1.55 15.10 4.08
N LEU A 206 -2.19 15.89 3.21
CA LEU A 206 -3.58 15.68 2.81
C LEU A 206 -3.69 14.87 1.52
N VAL A 207 -4.73 14.06 1.43
CA VAL A 207 -5.01 13.18 0.30
C VAL A 207 -6.29 13.59 -0.40
N ILE A 208 -6.26 13.61 -1.73
CA ILE A 208 -7.44 13.83 -2.56
C ILE A 208 -7.74 12.58 -3.37
N HIS A 209 -8.93 12.06 -3.12
CA HIS A 209 -9.55 10.98 -3.86
C HIS A 209 -10.34 11.52 -5.06
N GLY A 210 -10.40 10.75 -6.14
CA GLY A 210 -11.20 11.11 -7.32
C GLY A 210 -10.64 12.27 -8.15
N GLY A 211 -9.38 12.21 -8.59
CA GLY A 211 -8.77 13.27 -9.41
C GLY A 211 -9.27 13.34 -10.87
N THR A 212 -9.95 12.31 -11.37
CA THR A 212 -10.38 12.24 -12.78
C THR A 212 -11.41 13.32 -13.10
N GLY A 213 -11.15 14.15 -14.11
CA GLY A 213 -12.06 15.24 -14.52
C GLY A 213 -11.74 16.60 -13.90
N LEU A 214 -10.75 16.68 -13.01
CA LEU A 214 -10.21 17.97 -12.57
C LEU A 214 -9.37 18.63 -13.68
N SER A 215 -9.53 19.93 -13.82
CA SER A 215 -8.66 20.75 -14.68
C SER A 215 -7.26 20.90 -14.09
N ASP A 216 -6.26 21.14 -14.93
CA ASP A 216 -4.89 21.46 -14.49
C ASP A 216 -4.85 22.62 -13.49
N GLN A 217 -5.75 23.60 -13.62
CA GLN A 217 -5.83 24.72 -12.68
C GLN A 217 -6.41 24.29 -11.32
N GLN A 218 -7.32 23.32 -11.28
CA GLN A 218 -7.80 22.76 -10.02
C GLN A 218 -6.70 21.95 -9.34
N PHE A 219 -5.97 21.11 -10.08
CA PHE A 219 -4.82 20.40 -9.53
C PHE A 219 -3.78 21.33 -8.92
N ARG A 220 -3.40 22.41 -9.62
CA ARG A 220 -2.47 23.42 -9.05
C ARG A 220 -2.99 24.02 -7.74
N ARG A 221 -4.28 24.35 -7.67
CA ARG A 221 -4.90 24.89 -6.46
C ARG A 221 -4.91 23.88 -5.30
N LEU A 222 -5.04 22.58 -5.57
CA LEU A 222 -4.93 21.53 -4.56
C LEU A 222 -3.51 21.45 -4.00
N ILE A 223 -2.52 21.40 -4.89
CA ILE A 223 -1.09 21.27 -4.55
C ILE A 223 -0.63 22.46 -3.69
N GLU A 224 -1.05 23.68 -4.04
CA GLU A 224 -0.73 24.88 -3.28
C GLU A 224 -1.36 24.94 -1.87
N ARG A 225 -2.17 23.94 -1.48
CA ARG A 225 -2.94 23.91 -0.23
C ARG A 225 -2.78 22.58 0.54
N GLY A 226 -1.58 22.01 0.50
CA GLY A 226 -1.18 20.89 1.38
C GLY A 226 -1.50 19.49 0.85
N VAL A 227 -2.14 19.37 -0.32
CA VAL A 227 -2.37 18.06 -0.95
C VAL A 227 -1.03 17.48 -1.37
N SER A 228 -0.77 16.26 -0.93
CA SER A 228 0.51 15.57 -1.11
C SER A 228 0.36 14.17 -1.74
N LYS A 229 -0.85 13.61 -1.72
CA LYS A 229 -1.23 12.38 -2.44
C LYS A 229 -2.50 12.61 -3.23
N ILE A 230 -2.55 12.10 -4.46
CA ILE A 230 -3.77 12.08 -5.29
C ILE A 230 -3.97 10.65 -5.80
N ASN A 231 -5.17 10.12 -5.59
CA ASN A 231 -5.60 8.82 -6.11
C ASN A 231 -6.13 8.97 -7.54
N TYR A 232 -5.70 8.07 -8.43
CA TYR A 232 -5.88 8.24 -9.86
C TYR A 232 -6.00 6.91 -10.62
N TYR A 233 -7.24 6.50 -10.87
CA TYR A 233 -7.56 5.30 -11.65
C TYR A 233 -8.27 5.57 -12.98
N THR A 234 -9.44 6.23 -12.95
CA THR A 234 -10.39 6.23 -14.08
C THR A 234 -9.79 6.72 -15.40
N ALA A 235 -8.96 7.78 -15.38
CA ALA A 235 -8.30 8.24 -16.59
C ALA A 235 -7.25 7.26 -17.14
N LEU A 236 -6.59 6.47 -16.30
CA LEU A 236 -5.69 5.39 -16.74
C LEU A 236 -6.49 4.26 -17.41
N ALA A 237 -7.61 3.87 -16.81
CA ALA A 237 -8.55 2.92 -17.40
C ALA A 237 -9.09 3.40 -18.75
N ASP A 238 -9.46 4.69 -18.85
CA ASP A 238 -9.88 5.30 -20.11
C ASP A 238 -8.76 5.32 -21.15
N ALA A 239 -7.52 5.65 -20.77
CA ALA A 239 -6.37 5.63 -21.67
C ALA A 239 -6.11 4.21 -22.23
N ALA A 240 -6.17 3.20 -21.37
CA ALA A 240 -6.05 1.80 -21.75
C ALA A 240 -7.18 1.34 -22.68
N GLY A 241 -8.43 1.63 -22.30
CA GLY A 241 -9.63 1.27 -23.08
C GLY A 241 -9.65 1.93 -24.46
N ASN A 242 -9.32 3.22 -24.54
CA ASN A 242 -9.22 3.96 -25.80
C ASN A 242 -8.12 3.40 -26.70
N ARG A 243 -6.97 2.98 -26.14
CA ARG A 243 -5.91 2.33 -26.92
C ARG A 243 -6.39 1.00 -27.50
N ILE A 244 -7.06 0.17 -26.70
CA ILE A 244 -7.62 -1.12 -27.15
C ILE A 244 -8.66 -0.89 -28.26
N ALA A 245 -9.57 0.06 -28.06
CA ALA A 245 -10.59 0.41 -29.04
C ALA A 245 -9.96 0.92 -30.36
N GLY A 246 -8.90 1.72 -30.28
CA GLY A 246 -8.14 2.16 -31.45
C GLY A 246 -7.49 1.00 -32.21
N ASN A 247 -7.03 -0.03 -31.51
CA ASN A 247 -6.45 -1.22 -32.14
C ASN A 247 -7.51 -2.06 -32.90
N LEU A 248 -8.78 -2.04 -32.47
CA LEU A 248 -9.88 -2.71 -33.19
C LEU A 248 -10.14 -2.11 -34.59
N GLY A 249 -9.81 -0.84 -34.81
CA GLY A 249 -9.92 -0.18 -36.11
C GLY A 249 -8.81 -0.57 -37.09
N SER A 250 -7.84 -1.39 -36.68
CA SER A 250 -6.74 -1.89 -37.51
C SER A 250 -6.93 -3.37 -37.88
N ASP A 251 -6.15 -3.91 -38.81
CA ASP A 251 -6.10 -5.36 -39.12
C ASP A 251 -5.51 -6.22 -37.97
N ALA A 252 -5.46 -5.68 -36.73
CA ALA A 252 -5.03 -6.38 -35.53
C ALA A 252 -5.87 -7.64 -35.31
N ARG A 253 -5.19 -8.80 -35.29
CA ARG A 253 -5.80 -10.09 -34.94
C ARG A 253 -5.13 -10.63 -33.68
N GLY A 254 -5.96 -11.18 -32.79
CA GLY A 254 -5.52 -11.81 -31.54
C GLY A 254 -5.25 -10.83 -30.41
N TYR A 255 -5.25 -11.36 -29.19
CA TYR A 255 -5.13 -10.60 -27.93
C TYR A 255 -3.91 -9.66 -27.91
N THR A 256 -2.71 -10.16 -28.25
CA THR A 256 -1.47 -9.38 -28.19
C THR A 256 -1.46 -8.16 -29.10
N SER A 257 -2.14 -8.23 -30.25
CA SER A 257 -2.30 -7.09 -31.15
C SER A 257 -3.29 -6.06 -30.59
N LEU A 258 -4.32 -6.52 -29.87
CA LEU A 258 -5.35 -5.64 -29.27
C LEU A 258 -4.84 -4.87 -28.05
N VAL A 259 -3.97 -5.46 -27.23
CA VAL A 259 -3.38 -4.79 -26.06
C VAL A 259 -2.09 -4.04 -26.39
N LYS A 260 -1.64 -4.08 -27.65
CA LYS A 260 -0.41 -3.40 -28.07
C LYS A 260 -0.48 -1.90 -27.76
N GLY A 261 0.51 -1.41 -27.03
CA GLY A 261 0.65 0.01 -26.69
C GLY A 261 -0.26 0.49 -25.55
N VAL A 262 -0.94 -0.42 -24.84
CA VAL A 262 -1.71 -0.09 -23.63
C VAL A 262 -0.79 0.43 -22.53
N ARG A 263 0.29 -0.31 -22.23
CA ARG A 263 1.35 0.14 -21.31
C ARG A 263 1.85 1.56 -21.60
N GLU A 264 2.11 1.88 -22.87
CA GLU A 264 2.60 3.21 -23.26
C GLU A 264 1.53 4.29 -23.05
N ALA A 265 0.26 4.00 -23.37
CA ALA A 265 -0.83 4.95 -23.13
C ALA A 265 -1.03 5.25 -21.64
N ILE A 266 -0.85 4.24 -20.77
CA ILE A 266 -0.87 4.42 -19.32
C ILE A 266 0.35 5.24 -18.88
N ALA A 267 1.55 4.92 -19.37
CA ALA A 267 2.77 5.63 -19.05
C ALA A 267 2.70 7.11 -19.43
N ASP A 268 2.16 7.43 -20.62
CA ASP A 268 1.99 8.81 -21.09
C ASP A 268 1.08 9.63 -20.15
N GLU A 269 -0.01 9.03 -19.68
CA GLU A 269 -0.95 9.70 -18.76
C GLU A 269 -0.36 9.86 -17.35
N VAL A 270 0.34 8.84 -16.85
CA VAL A 270 1.05 8.93 -15.56
C VAL A 270 2.14 10.00 -15.63
N GLU A 271 2.91 10.08 -16.71
CA GLU A 271 3.93 11.11 -16.92
C GLU A 271 3.31 12.51 -16.96
N ARG A 272 2.16 12.68 -17.64
CA ARG A 272 1.41 13.94 -17.66
C ARG A 272 1.04 14.36 -16.23
N CYS A 273 0.50 13.45 -15.43
CA CYS A 273 0.12 13.69 -14.04
C CYS A 273 1.33 14.06 -13.17
N ILE A 274 2.42 13.27 -13.20
CA ILE A 274 3.64 13.53 -12.42
C ILE A 274 4.22 14.92 -12.71
N ARG A 275 4.24 15.32 -13.99
CA ARG A 275 4.72 16.64 -14.40
C ARG A 275 3.82 17.76 -13.89
N LEU A 276 2.51 17.61 -14.06
CA LEU A 276 1.51 18.57 -13.59
C LEU A 276 1.53 18.73 -12.05
N TRP A 277 1.78 17.63 -11.35
CA TRP A 277 1.76 17.53 -9.90
C TRP A 277 3.09 17.90 -9.23
N GLY A 278 4.12 18.22 -10.01
CA GLY A 278 5.41 18.70 -9.51
C GLY A 278 6.33 17.60 -8.95
N GLY A 279 6.00 16.32 -9.14
CA GLY A 279 6.81 15.19 -8.67
C GLY A 279 8.03 14.88 -9.54
N HIS A 280 8.08 15.40 -10.78
CA HIS A 280 9.20 15.17 -11.69
C HIS A 280 10.54 15.67 -11.10
N GLY A 281 11.59 14.86 -11.23
CA GLY A 281 12.94 15.17 -10.73
C GLY A 281 13.12 15.05 -9.22
N ARG A 282 12.10 14.64 -8.46
CA ARG A 282 12.17 14.54 -6.99
C ARG A 282 12.75 13.23 -6.46
N ALA A 283 13.03 12.24 -7.32
CA ALA A 283 13.48 10.91 -6.89
C ALA A 283 14.74 10.95 -6.03
N GLY A 284 15.77 11.69 -6.44
CA GLY A 284 17.04 11.77 -5.70
C GLY A 284 16.85 12.33 -4.29
N GLU A 285 16.11 13.42 -4.16
CA GLU A 285 15.82 14.06 -2.86
C GLU A 285 15.05 13.13 -1.91
N VAL A 286 14.08 12.38 -2.44
CA VAL A 286 13.31 11.40 -1.67
C VAL A 286 14.17 10.20 -1.26
N LEU A 287 15.02 9.69 -2.14
CA LEU A 287 15.93 8.58 -1.80
C LEU A 287 16.97 8.96 -0.74
N GLU A 288 17.39 10.24 -0.71
CA GLU A 288 18.32 10.75 0.30
C GLU A 288 17.67 10.96 1.67
N GLN A 289 16.37 11.31 1.69
CA GLN A 289 15.65 11.70 2.91
C GLN A 289 14.72 10.62 3.48
N SER A 290 14.39 9.60 2.69
CA SER A 290 13.54 8.49 3.12
C SER A 290 14.36 7.23 3.38
N GLU A 291 14.03 6.56 4.47
CA GLU A 291 14.56 5.26 4.81
C GLU A 291 14.11 4.20 3.80
N PRO A 292 15.01 3.29 3.44
CA PRO A 292 14.65 2.16 2.59
C PRO A 292 13.73 1.20 3.35
N TRP A 293 12.68 0.74 2.70
CA TRP A 293 11.78 -0.26 3.27
C TRP A 293 12.40 -1.64 3.07
N LEU A 294 12.98 -2.18 4.14
CA LEU A 294 13.76 -3.40 4.09
C LEU A 294 13.19 -4.47 5.03
N PRO A 295 12.79 -5.64 4.47
CA PRO A 295 12.37 -6.78 5.26
C PRO A 295 13.44 -7.31 6.21
N VAL A 296 13.01 -8.00 7.26
CA VAL A 296 13.87 -8.70 8.21
C VAL A 296 13.62 -10.21 8.15
N GLU A 297 14.69 -10.99 8.14
CA GLU A 297 14.66 -12.45 8.23
C GLU A 297 14.91 -12.89 9.68
N HIS A 298 13.87 -13.41 10.32
CA HIS A 298 13.97 -14.08 11.62
C HIS A 298 14.27 -15.57 11.40
N LEU A 299 15.51 -15.97 11.68
CA LEU A 299 15.98 -17.34 11.51
C LEU A 299 16.06 -18.06 12.85
N ILE A 300 15.46 -19.25 12.91
CA ILE A 300 15.59 -20.16 14.05
C ILE A 300 16.17 -21.47 13.57
N LEU A 301 17.35 -21.86 14.07
CA LEU A 301 17.93 -23.18 13.87
C LEU A 301 17.76 -24.00 15.14
N TYR A 302 17.25 -25.23 15.04
CA TYR A 302 16.91 -26.00 16.23
C TYR A 302 16.97 -27.52 16.03
N ASN A 303 17.10 -28.23 17.14
CA ASN A 303 16.88 -29.67 17.25
C ASN A 303 15.62 -29.92 18.08
N VAL A 304 14.96 -31.06 17.87
CA VAL A 304 13.78 -31.45 18.65
C VAL A 304 14.10 -32.61 19.58
N LYS A 305 13.42 -32.65 20.73
CA LYS A 305 13.42 -33.78 21.65
C LYS A 305 11.99 -34.25 21.88
N GLY A 306 11.78 -35.56 21.79
CA GLY A 306 10.48 -36.19 22.09
C GLY A 306 9.44 -36.12 20.97
N LEU A 307 9.82 -35.69 19.77
CA LEU A 307 9.00 -35.80 18.57
C LEU A 307 9.71 -36.67 17.53
N ASP A 308 8.93 -37.48 16.84
CA ASP A 308 9.34 -38.12 15.59
C ASP A 308 9.17 -37.16 14.41
N GLU A 309 9.55 -37.60 13.22
CA GLU A 309 9.52 -36.75 12.02
C GLU A 309 8.11 -36.26 11.67
N ALA A 310 7.10 -37.13 11.79
CA ALA A 310 5.71 -36.76 11.55
C ALA A 310 5.21 -35.69 12.54
N GLY A 311 5.59 -35.81 13.82
CA GLY A 311 5.30 -34.82 14.85
C GLY A 311 5.93 -33.45 14.55
N VAL A 312 7.18 -33.43 14.05
CA VAL A 312 7.83 -32.17 13.64
C VAL A 312 7.11 -31.54 12.46
N GLU A 313 6.76 -32.32 11.44
CA GLU A 313 6.04 -31.81 10.27
C GLU A 313 4.65 -31.26 10.63
N ALA A 314 3.95 -31.89 11.58
CA ALA A 314 2.67 -31.41 12.09
C ALA A 314 2.83 -30.08 12.84
N MET A 315 3.81 -29.97 13.74
CA MET A 315 4.14 -28.72 14.44
C MET A 315 4.51 -27.61 13.45
N MET A 316 5.35 -27.92 12.46
CA MET A 316 5.75 -26.97 11.42
C MET A 316 4.56 -26.46 10.61
N ARG A 317 3.66 -27.36 10.21
CA ARG A 317 2.45 -27.00 9.45
C ARG A 317 1.53 -26.09 10.25
N GLU A 318 1.32 -26.41 11.52
CA GLU A 318 0.50 -25.56 12.40
C GLU A 318 1.14 -24.19 12.62
N GLY A 319 2.45 -24.15 12.84
CA GLY A 319 3.17 -22.88 12.94
C GLY A 319 3.08 -22.04 11.67
N ARG A 320 3.25 -22.64 10.48
CA ARG A 320 3.04 -21.91 9.21
C ARG A 320 1.63 -21.34 9.11
N ARG A 321 0.60 -22.12 9.48
CA ARG A 321 -0.81 -21.68 9.44
C ARG A 321 -1.08 -20.50 10.38
N VAL A 322 -0.59 -20.59 11.62
CA VAL A 322 -0.87 -19.60 12.68
C VAL A 322 -0.02 -18.35 12.49
N LEU A 323 1.28 -18.51 12.30
CA LEU A 323 2.24 -17.40 12.30
C LEU A 323 2.13 -16.55 11.04
N SER A 324 1.70 -17.10 9.90
CA SER A 324 1.50 -16.33 8.65
C SER A 324 0.32 -15.36 8.72
N GLY A 325 -0.58 -15.53 9.70
CA GLY A 325 -1.69 -14.61 9.93
C GLY A 325 -1.33 -13.42 10.82
N ILE A 326 -0.13 -13.40 11.41
CA ILE A 326 0.29 -12.31 12.29
C ILE A 326 0.62 -11.08 11.43
N PRO A 327 0.17 -9.87 11.81
CA PRO A 327 0.46 -8.67 11.05
C PRO A 327 1.96 -8.42 10.87
N GLY A 328 2.35 -8.04 9.65
CA GLY A 328 3.75 -7.79 9.29
C GLY A 328 4.54 -9.03 8.90
N VAL A 329 3.94 -10.23 8.95
CA VAL A 329 4.58 -11.48 8.52
C VAL A 329 4.34 -11.72 7.03
N LEU A 330 5.39 -11.55 6.22
CA LEU A 330 5.37 -11.76 4.78
C LEU A 330 5.42 -13.25 4.40
N ALA A 331 6.19 -14.05 5.13
CA ALA A 331 6.36 -15.46 4.85
C ALA A 331 6.80 -16.25 6.09
N VAL A 332 6.37 -17.51 6.17
CA VAL A 332 6.83 -18.48 7.18
C VAL A 332 7.26 -19.75 6.48
N ASP A 333 8.57 -19.94 6.37
CA ASP A 333 9.18 -21.14 5.81
C ASP A 333 9.74 -22.02 6.91
N THR A 334 9.75 -23.33 6.65
CA THR A 334 10.35 -24.33 7.54
C THR A 334 11.17 -25.30 6.74
N GLY A 335 12.29 -25.75 7.29
CA GLY A 335 13.19 -26.64 6.58
C GLY A 335 13.84 -27.70 7.46
N ARG A 336 14.47 -28.65 6.79
CA ARG A 336 15.28 -29.72 7.39
C ARG A 336 16.65 -29.71 6.73
N ALA A 337 17.69 -29.95 7.53
CA ALA A 337 19.04 -30.09 7.04
C ALA A 337 19.15 -31.26 6.06
N VAL A 338 19.75 -31.00 4.90
CA VAL A 338 20.03 -32.02 3.87
C VAL A 338 21.15 -32.96 4.35
N LYS A 339 22.15 -32.43 5.05
CA LYS A 339 23.25 -33.23 5.62
C LYS A 339 22.80 -33.94 6.88
N ALA A 340 23.23 -35.20 7.04
CA ALA A 340 22.90 -36.02 8.20
C ALA A 340 23.64 -35.60 9.48
N ASP A 341 24.80 -34.98 9.34
CA ASP A 341 25.70 -34.55 10.42
C ASP A 341 25.62 -33.05 10.75
N ALA A 342 24.58 -32.36 10.29
CA ALA A 342 24.37 -30.94 10.60
C ALA A 342 24.13 -30.74 12.11
N GLY A 343 24.76 -29.71 12.69
CA GLY A 343 24.60 -29.39 14.12
C GLY A 343 23.17 -29.02 14.53
N TYR A 344 22.39 -28.48 13.59
CA TYR A 344 20.95 -28.25 13.73
C TYR A 344 20.20 -28.96 12.61
N ARG A 345 19.18 -29.74 12.96
CA ARG A 345 18.42 -30.56 12.02
C ARG A 345 17.29 -29.79 11.34
N TYR A 346 16.72 -28.77 11.97
CA TYR A 346 15.54 -28.07 11.48
C TYR A 346 15.73 -26.55 11.50
N CYS A 347 14.95 -25.85 10.67
CA CYS A 347 14.91 -24.40 10.67
C CYS A 347 13.50 -23.82 10.53
N TRP A 348 13.33 -22.62 11.08
CA TRP A 348 12.29 -21.66 10.70
C TRP A 348 12.97 -20.47 10.03
N ARG A 349 12.34 -19.95 8.98
CA ARG A 349 12.64 -18.63 8.41
C ARG A 349 11.34 -17.86 8.35
N ILE A 350 11.28 -16.75 9.06
CA ILE A 350 10.11 -15.87 9.09
C ILE A 350 10.54 -14.53 8.53
N ARG A 351 9.88 -14.08 7.47
CA ARG A 351 10.18 -12.80 6.83
C ARG A 351 9.19 -11.76 7.33
N PHE A 352 9.69 -10.71 7.98
CA PHE A 352 8.91 -9.57 8.43
C PHE A 352 9.02 -8.42 7.43
N CYS A 353 7.96 -7.63 7.26
CA CYS A 353 7.95 -6.50 6.33
C CYS A 353 8.88 -5.36 6.77
N HIS A 354 9.11 -5.21 8.08
CA HIS A 354 9.88 -4.11 8.66
C HIS A 354 10.45 -4.52 10.04
N PRO A 355 11.57 -3.94 10.52
CA PRO A 355 12.12 -4.22 11.84
C PRO A 355 11.15 -4.00 13.01
N ALA A 356 10.20 -3.07 12.88
CA ALA A 356 9.18 -2.78 13.90
C ALA A 356 8.32 -4.01 14.26
N VAL A 357 8.17 -4.96 13.32
CA VAL A 357 7.39 -6.19 13.50
C VAL A 357 8.00 -7.12 14.55
N ILE A 358 9.31 -7.04 14.81
CA ILE A 358 10.02 -8.02 15.66
C ILE A 358 9.39 -8.11 17.06
N ASP A 359 9.11 -6.96 17.67
CA ASP A 359 8.58 -6.91 19.03
C ASP A 359 7.09 -7.23 19.05
N SER A 360 6.30 -6.65 18.15
CA SER A 360 4.86 -6.92 18.03
C SER A 360 4.57 -8.39 17.73
N TYR A 361 5.37 -9.03 16.86
CA TYR A 361 5.30 -10.46 16.57
C TYR A 361 5.60 -11.31 17.82
N ARG A 362 6.64 -10.95 18.59
CA ARG A 362 7.03 -11.72 19.79
C ARG A 362 5.94 -11.70 20.85
N GLU A 363 5.24 -10.58 20.97
CA GLU A 363 4.18 -10.35 21.95
C GLU A 363 2.80 -10.82 21.46
N HIS A 364 2.64 -11.07 20.16
CA HIS A 364 1.35 -11.44 19.58
C HIS A 364 0.79 -12.73 20.23
N PRO A 365 -0.49 -12.75 20.66
CA PRO A 365 -1.08 -13.89 21.38
C PRO A 365 -0.94 -15.22 20.64
N ASP A 366 -1.05 -15.21 19.31
CA ASP A 366 -0.92 -16.42 18.51
C ASP A 366 0.52 -16.94 18.41
N HIS A 367 1.51 -16.03 18.34
CA HIS A 367 2.90 -16.43 18.44
C HIS A 367 3.20 -17.01 19.82
N VAL A 368 2.79 -16.34 20.90
CA VAL A 368 3.00 -16.82 22.28
C VAL A 368 2.38 -18.21 22.47
N ARG A 369 1.11 -18.37 22.07
CA ARG A 369 0.39 -19.65 22.17
C ARG A 369 1.08 -20.77 21.40
N PHE A 370 1.48 -20.52 20.16
CA PHE A 370 2.22 -21.50 19.35
C PHE A 370 3.59 -21.81 19.97
N ALA A 371 4.35 -20.77 20.31
CA ALA A 371 5.72 -20.88 20.79
C ALA A 371 5.78 -21.64 22.13
N ASP A 372 4.93 -21.28 23.10
CA ASP A 372 4.92 -21.91 24.42
C ASP A 372 4.19 -23.25 24.44
N GLY A 373 3.15 -23.41 23.64
CA GLY A 373 2.34 -24.62 23.61
C GLY A 373 2.96 -25.76 22.81
N LEU A 374 3.59 -25.46 21.67
CA LEU A 374 4.01 -26.48 20.70
C LEU A 374 5.52 -26.49 20.44
N PHE A 375 6.17 -25.33 20.37
CA PHE A 375 7.56 -25.25 19.89
C PHE A 375 8.63 -25.32 21.00
N ARG A 376 8.63 -24.38 21.94
CA ARG A 376 9.64 -24.27 23.02
C ARG A 376 9.75 -25.52 23.89
N PRO A 377 8.67 -26.28 24.21
CA PRO A 377 8.77 -27.51 24.99
C PRO A 377 9.63 -28.60 24.34
N VAL A 378 9.68 -28.63 23.01
CA VAL A 378 10.41 -29.66 22.25
C VAL A 378 11.72 -29.15 21.64
N ALA A 379 11.86 -27.82 21.45
CA ALA A 379 13.02 -27.16 20.83
C ALA A 379 13.90 -26.43 21.87
N GLY A 380 14.41 -27.18 22.86
CA GLY A 380 15.28 -26.65 23.91
C GLY A 380 16.67 -26.23 23.42
N GLU A 381 17.20 -26.90 22.40
CA GLU A 381 18.46 -26.55 21.74
C GLU A 381 18.15 -25.75 20.46
N ARG A 382 18.33 -24.42 20.52
CA ARG A 382 18.04 -23.53 19.40
C ARG A 382 18.92 -22.27 19.37
N ILE A 383 19.08 -21.71 18.19
CA ILE A 383 19.60 -20.37 17.92
C ILE A 383 18.47 -19.58 17.24
N SER A 384 18.27 -18.32 17.65
CA SER A 384 17.28 -17.42 17.06
C SER A 384 17.92 -16.05 16.86
N ILE A 385 17.94 -15.57 15.61
CA ILE A 385 18.65 -14.34 15.22
C ILE A 385 17.85 -13.65 14.11
N ASP A 386 17.78 -12.32 14.18
CA ASP A 386 17.19 -11.44 13.18
C ASP A 386 18.28 -10.91 12.23
N TYR A 387 18.04 -10.98 10.92
CA TYR A 387 18.95 -10.49 9.89
C TYR A 387 18.26 -9.53 8.95
N GLN A 388 18.93 -8.44 8.60
CA GLN A 388 18.58 -7.65 7.44
C GLN A 388 19.45 -8.11 6.27
N LEU A 389 18.83 -8.56 5.19
CA LEU A 389 19.59 -8.99 4.01
C LEU A 389 20.10 -7.76 3.27
N PHE A 390 21.33 -7.85 2.75
CA PHE A 390 21.81 -6.86 1.79
C PHE A 390 20.98 -7.01 0.51
N GLY A 391 20.39 -5.91 0.04
CA GLY A 391 19.76 -5.90 -1.27
C GLY A 391 20.81 -6.08 -2.37
N ASP A 392 20.43 -6.73 -3.47
CA ASP A 392 21.23 -6.73 -4.69
C ASP A 392 21.36 -5.26 -5.16
N ARG A 393 22.53 -4.66 -4.96
CA ARG A 393 22.95 -3.51 -5.75
C ARG A 393 23.36 -4.08 -7.11
N ALA A 394 22.39 -4.22 -8.01
CA ALA A 394 22.69 -4.47 -9.41
C ALA A 394 23.41 -3.27 -10.02
#